data_AF-A0A2U3K516-F1
#
_entry.id   AF-A0A2U3K516-F1
#
_cell.length_a   1.000
_cell.length_b   1.000
_cell.length_c   1.000
_cell.angle_alpha   90.00
_cell.angle_beta   90.00
_cell.angle_gamma   90.00
#
_symmetry.space_group_name_H-M   'P 1'
#
loop_
_entity.id
_entity.type
_entity.pdbx_description
1 polymer ?
#
loop_
_entity_poly.entity_id
_entity_poly.type
_entity_poly.pdbx_seq_one_letter_code
_entity_poly.pdbx_strand_id
1 'polypeptide(L)'
;MLAAFLERYSFLPLIARETRAKVTGERVTGGQRQTGQAQISERRTTMHHKKSHSTIQFLTLGLLVSFLLAGLANAAPVYTGRVTLPYEVRWGHSVLPAGDYLLSVESDRACVFVVIQGAKSGRNVALLMPLYIDEEKGTSALFIAGEGNQRVVQALSLAELGKSFVYEFARGARDVREAHTMQTISVVAANK
;
A
#
# COMPACT_ATOMS: atom_id res chain seq x y z
N MET A 1 25.00 9.45 20.91
CA MET A 1 24.82 8.06 21.38
C MET A 1 24.09 7.29 20.28
N LEU A 2 24.87 6.58 19.45
CA LEU A 2 24.50 5.42 18.59
C LEU A 2 23.38 5.65 17.57
N ALA A 3 23.62 6.29 16.41
CA ALA A 3 24.21 5.70 15.19
C ALA A 3 24.91 4.33 15.33
N ALA A 4 24.23 3.25 14.92
CA ALA A 4 24.81 2.04 14.30
C ALA A 4 23.74 0.94 14.19
N PHE A 5 23.05 0.77 13.04
CA PHE A 5 22.54 -0.56 12.68
C PHE A 5 22.10 -0.74 11.22
N LEU A 6 22.81 -0.22 10.20
CA LEU A 6 22.59 -0.69 8.81
C LEU A 6 23.90 -0.73 7.99
N GLU A 7 24.98 -1.20 8.62
CA GLU A 7 26.20 -1.65 7.95
C GLU A 7 26.15 -3.18 7.86
N ARG A 8 25.48 -3.69 6.83
CA ARG A 8 25.71 -5.02 6.21
C ARG A 8 24.63 -5.25 5.17
N TYR A 9 24.97 -4.99 3.91
CA TYR A 9 24.69 -5.86 2.76
C TYR A 9 25.16 -5.13 1.49
N SER A 10 26.47 -4.94 1.41
CA SER A 10 27.18 -4.67 0.17
C SER A 10 27.39 -5.99 -0.55
N PHE A 11 26.62 -6.25 -1.61
CA PHE A 11 27.05 -7.11 -2.73
C PHE A 11 26.28 -6.69 -4.00
N LEU A 12 26.94 -5.86 -4.81
CA LEU A 12 26.66 -5.70 -6.25
C LEU A 12 27.36 -6.84 -7.01
N PRO A 13 26.86 -7.18 -8.20
CA PRO A 13 27.54 -6.74 -9.43
C PRO A 13 26.54 -6.11 -10.42
N LEU A 14 26.80 -4.90 -10.93
CA LEU A 14 27.63 -4.61 -12.12
C LEU A 14 27.18 -5.40 -13.38
N ILE A 15 26.27 -4.83 -14.16
CA ILE A 15 26.17 -5.13 -15.60
C ILE A 15 26.18 -3.80 -16.37
N ALA A 16 27.34 -3.52 -16.93
CA ALA A 16 27.52 -2.60 -18.03
C ALA A 16 26.83 -3.15 -19.29
N ARG A 17 26.11 -2.31 -20.02
CA ARG A 17 25.72 -2.63 -21.41
C ARG A 17 26.17 -1.49 -22.31
N GLU A 18 27.36 -1.71 -22.85
CA GLU A 18 27.94 -1.00 -23.98
C GLU A 18 27.20 -1.46 -25.25
N THR A 19 26.67 -0.54 -26.06
CA THR A 19 26.32 -0.84 -27.44
C THR A 19 27.08 0.11 -28.34
N ARG A 20 28.27 -0.34 -28.74
CA ARG A 20 29.05 0.19 -29.86
C ARG A 20 28.62 -0.55 -31.11
N ALA A 21 27.93 0.12 -32.03
CA ALA A 21 27.79 -0.36 -33.40
C ALA A 21 28.74 0.45 -34.29
N LYS A 22 29.77 -0.22 -34.80
CA LYS A 22 30.68 0.26 -35.85
C LYS A 22 30.47 -0.70 -37.02
N VAL A 23 29.85 -0.25 -38.10
CA VAL A 23 29.87 -0.95 -39.38
C VAL A 23 30.54 -0.05 -40.41
N THR A 24 31.74 -0.48 -40.76
CA THR A 24 32.61 0.05 -41.79
C THR A 24 32.15 -0.46 -43.16
N GLY A 25 32.16 0.42 -44.16
CA GLY A 25 32.06 0.08 -45.57
C GLY A 25 32.73 1.15 -46.43
N GLU A 26 34.02 0.96 -46.69
CA GLU A 26 34.83 1.50 -47.81
C GLU A 26 34.14 1.20 -49.17
N ARG A 27 34.36 1.83 -50.35
CA ARG A 27 35.53 2.52 -50.95
C ARG A 27 35.09 3.15 -52.31
N VAL A 28 35.68 4.31 -52.66
CA VAL A 28 36.41 4.65 -53.94
C VAL A 28 35.62 4.56 -55.28
N THR A 29 35.61 5.53 -56.21
CA THR A 29 36.70 6.27 -56.90
C THR A 29 36.13 7.39 -57.80
N GLY A 30 36.89 8.47 -58.02
CA GLY A 30 37.17 8.96 -59.38
C GLY A 30 36.54 10.29 -59.85
N GLY A 31 37.38 11.19 -60.38
CA GLY A 31 37.00 11.98 -61.58
C GLY A 31 37.02 13.52 -61.54
N GLN A 32 38.22 14.11 -61.53
CA GLN A 32 38.67 15.31 -62.29
C GLN A 32 37.71 16.42 -62.81
N ARG A 33 38.12 17.66 -62.46
CA ARG A 33 38.53 18.83 -63.32
C ARG A 33 37.54 19.92 -63.78
N GLN A 34 38.16 21.11 -63.84
CA GLN A 34 37.89 22.36 -64.60
C GLN A 34 37.00 23.41 -63.90
N THR A 35 37.59 24.46 -63.31
CA THR A 35 38.03 25.77 -63.88
C THR A 35 36.88 26.65 -64.39
N GLY A 36 36.72 27.84 -63.80
CA GLY A 36 35.89 28.90 -64.37
C GLY A 36 35.36 29.89 -63.34
N GLN A 37 36.10 30.99 -63.19
CA GLN A 37 35.70 32.36 -62.82
C GLN A 37 34.24 32.63 -62.37
N ALA A 38 34.09 33.32 -61.23
CA ALA A 38 33.52 34.68 -61.17
C ALA A 38 33.37 35.12 -59.69
N GLN A 39 34.01 36.22 -59.32
CA GLN A 39 33.70 36.95 -58.09
C GLN A 39 32.35 37.63 -58.22
N ILE A 40 31.38 37.38 -57.30
CA ILE A 40 30.36 38.38 -56.93
C ILE A 40 29.95 38.18 -55.45
N SER A 41 30.30 39.20 -54.65
CA SER A 41 29.58 39.71 -53.47
C SER A 41 29.28 38.77 -52.30
N GLU A 42 29.98 39.00 -51.19
CA GLU A 42 29.49 38.74 -49.84
C GLU A 42 28.07 39.29 -49.67
N ARG A 43 27.08 38.39 -49.63
CA ARG A 43 25.81 38.68 -48.95
C ARG A 43 25.76 37.87 -47.67
N ARG A 44 26.45 38.40 -46.65
CA ARG A 44 26.37 37.94 -45.26
C ARG A 44 24.93 38.03 -44.79
N THR A 45 24.18 36.94 -44.90
CA THR A 45 22.88 36.80 -44.25
C THR A 45 23.17 36.39 -42.82
N THR A 46 23.24 37.37 -41.92
CA THR A 46 23.21 37.13 -40.47
C THR A 46 21.85 36.54 -40.12
N MET A 47 21.76 35.22 -40.17
CA MET A 47 20.59 34.51 -39.70
C MET A 47 20.59 34.54 -38.17
N HIS A 48 19.89 35.51 -37.58
CA HIS A 48 19.59 35.51 -36.15
C HIS A 48 18.67 34.34 -35.84
N HIS A 49 19.26 33.20 -35.50
CA HIS A 49 18.51 32.06 -35.00
C HIS A 49 18.10 32.34 -33.55
N LYS A 50 16.93 32.96 -33.35
CA LYS A 50 16.27 32.99 -32.04
C LYS A 50 15.75 31.58 -31.75
N LYS A 51 16.53 30.80 -30.98
CA LYS A 51 16.03 29.56 -30.39
C LYS A 51 14.96 29.93 -29.35
N SER A 52 13.69 29.68 -29.67
CA SER A 52 12.59 29.79 -28.71
C SER A 52 12.68 28.65 -27.70
N HIS A 53 13.47 28.85 -26.64
CA HIS A 53 13.56 27.92 -25.50
C HIS A 53 12.34 28.02 -24.57
N SER A 54 11.46 29.00 -24.79
CA SER A 54 10.37 29.33 -23.87
C SER A 54 9.23 28.30 -23.90
N THR A 55 8.91 27.74 -25.06
CA THR A 55 7.75 26.83 -25.20
C THR A 55 8.02 25.42 -24.64
N ILE A 56 9.29 24.98 -24.65
CA ILE A 56 9.68 23.64 -24.16
C ILE A 56 9.70 23.59 -22.63
N GLN A 57 10.05 24.70 -21.96
CA GLN A 57 10.08 24.78 -20.49
C GLN A 57 8.68 24.66 -19.86
N PHE A 58 7.65 25.24 -20.46
CA PHE A 58 6.28 25.14 -19.95
C PHE A 58 5.71 23.71 -20.07
N LEU A 59 6.07 22.98 -21.13
CA LEU A 59 5.65 21.58 -21.31
C LEU A 59 6.28 20.65 -20.27
N THR A 60 7.55 20.85 -19.91
CA THR A 60 8.23 20.06 -18.87
C THR A 60 7.72 20.36 -17.46
N LEU A 61 7.37 21.62 -17.16
CA LEU A 61 6.84 22.00 -15.85
C LEU A 61 5.40 21.52 -15.65
N GLY A 62 4.57 21.55 -16.70
CA GLY A 62 3.20 21.01 -16.66
C GLY A 62 3.15 19.49 -16.47
N LEU A 63 4.11 18.75 -17.04
CA LEU A 63 4.24 17.30 -16.86
C LEU A 63 4.69 16.94 -15.42
N LEU A 64 5.57 17.73 -14.81
CA LEU A 64 6.07 17.47 -13.46
C LEU A 64 4.97 17.66 -12.38
N VAL A 65 4.07 18.63 -12.57
CA VAL A 65 2.94 18.87 -11.65
C VAL A 65 1.88 17.77 -11.73
N SER A 66 1.70 17.14 -12.89
CA SER A 66 0.71 16.08 -13.08
C SER A 66 1.11 14.72 -12.46
N PHE A 67 2.41 14.47 -12.25
CA PHE A 67 2.90 13.26 -11.56
C PHE A 67 2.82 13.33 -10.03
N LEU A 68 2.64 14.52 -9.43
CA LEU A 68 2.53 14.66 -7.96
C LEU A 68 1.18 14.22 -7.40
N LEU A 69 0.15 14.01 -8.24
CA LEU A 69 -1.16 13.49 -7.81
C LEU A 69 -1.28 11.97 -7.93
N ALA A 70 -0.31 11.29 -8.54
CA ALA A 70 -0.29 9.84 -8.69
C ALA A 70 0.43 9.20 -7.49
N GLY A 71 -0.15 9.21 -6.30
CA GLY A 71 0.59 8.66 -5.16
C GLY A 71 -0.08 8.59 -3.79
N LEU A 72 -1.39 8.62 -3.67
CA LEU A 72 -2.07 8.15 -2.46
C LEU A 72 -3.01 7.02 -2.86
N ALA A 73 -2.43 5.87 -3.21
CA ALA A 73 -3.18 4.63 -3.27
C ALA A 73 -3.53 4.22 -1.83
N ASN A 74 -4.59 4.82 -1.28
CA ASN A 74 -5.23 4.31 -0.07
C ASN A 74 -5.83 2.95 -0.47
N ALA A 75 -5.25 1.86 0.03
CA ALA A 75 -5.87 0.56 -0.12
C ALA A 75 -7.24 0.61 0.56
N ALA A 76 -8.30 0.44 -0.21
CA ALA A 76 -9.64 0.39 0.36
C ALA A 76 -9.73 -0.85 1.26
N PRO A 77 -10.35 -0.74 2.45
CA PRO A 77 -10.55 -1.89 3.31
C PRO A 77 -11.35 -2.96 2.57
N VAL A 78 -10.98 -4.23 2.77
CA VAL A 78 -11.67 -5.37 2.15
C VAL A 78 -13.03 -5.63 2.79
N TYR A 79 -13.24 -5.14 4.01
CA TYR A 79 -14.52 -5.16 4.70
C TYR A 79 -14.64 -3.97 5.65
N THR A 80 -15.87 -3.48 5.81
CA THR A 80 -16.24 -2.52 6.85
C THR A 80 -17.54 -2.96 7.52
N GLY A 81 -17.60 -2.77 8.84
CA GLY A 81 -18.76 -3.13 9.63
C GLY A 81 -18.82 -2.36 10.94
N ARG A 82 -19.86 -2.65 11.71
CA ARG A 82 -20.15 -2.00 12.99
C ARG A 82 -20.41 -3.05 14.04
N VAL A 83 -19.96 -2.76 15.26
CA VAL A 83 -20.25 -3.56 16.44
C VAL A 83 -20.52 -2.64 17.63
N THR A 84 -21.48 -3.02 18.45
CA THR A 84 -21.77 -2.37 19.72
C THR A 84 -21.34 -3.31 20.84
N LEU A 85 -20.41 -2.84 21.67
CA LEU A 85 -19.92 -3.57 22.82
C LEU A 85 -20.77 -3.17 24.04
N PRO A 86 -21.52 -4.09 24.65
CA PRO A 86 -22.41 -3.79 25.78
C PRO A 86 -21.65 -3.56 27.10
N TYR A 87 -20.38 -3.96 27.16
CA TYR A 87 -19.50 -3.86 28.32
C TYR A 87 -18.05 -3.72 27.84
N GLU A 88 -17.14 -3.46 28.79
CA GLU A 88 -15.70 -3.44 28.50
C GLU A 88 -15.19 -4.84 28.12
N VAL A 89 -14.41 -4.92 27.04
CA VAL A 89 -13.81 -6.16 26.54
C VAL A 89 -12.34 -5.98 26.23
N ARG A 90 -11.55 -7.02 26.49
CA ARG A 90 -10.19 -7.13 25.96
C ARG A 90 -10.25 -7.74 24.56
N TRP A 91 -9.66 -7.06 23.58
CA TRP A 91 -9.57 -7.52 22.21
C TRP A 91 -8.10 -7.43 21.75
N GLY A 92 -7.45 -8.59 21.62
CA GLY A 92 -5.99 -8.63 21.50
C GLY A 92 -5.33 -7.98 22.71
N HIS A 93 -4.41 -7.05 22.45
CA HIS A 93 -3.70 -6.29 23.49
C HIS A 93 -4.43 -5.04 23.97
N SER A 94 -5.59 -4.71 23.38
CA SER A 94 -6.35 -3.51 23.71
C SER A 94 -7.51 -3.82 24.65
N VAL A 95 -7.81 -2.88 25.54
CA VAL A 95 -9.05 -2.89 26.36
C VAL A 95 -9.98 -1.84 25.78
N LEU A 96 -11.16 -2.26 25.35
CA LEU A 96 -12.16 -1.42 24.72
C LEU A 96 -13.36 -1.28 25.65
N PRO A 97 -13.74 -0.06 26.05
CA PRO A 97 -14.91 0.16 26.89
C PRO A 97 -16.21 -0.18 26.14
N ALA A 98 -17.33 -0.18 26.86
CA ALA A 98 -18.65 -0.28 26.25
C ALA A 98 -18.88 0.88 25.27
N GLY A 99 -19.46 0.59 24.11
CA GLY A 99 -19.74 1.60 23.10
C GLY A 99 -19.83 1.07 21.68
N ASP A 100 -20.01 2.01 20.75
CA ASP A 100 -20.12 1.72 19.33
C ASP A 100 -18.77 1.86 18.63
N TYR A 101 -18.45 0.87 17.81
CA TYR A 101 -17.21 0.80 17.08
C TYR A 101 -17.46 0.51 15.60
N LEU A 102 -16.61 1.09 14.77
CA LEU A 102 -16.44 0.73 13.38
C LEU A 102 -15.27 -0.25 13.31
N LEU A 103 -15.41 -1.26 12.48
CA LEU A 103 -14.39 -2.25 12.22
C LEU A 103 -14.09 -2.28 10.73
N SER A 104 -12.81 -2.28 10.38
CA SER A 104 -12.34 -2.46 9.01
C SER A 104 -11.32 -3.57 8.95
N VAL A 105 -11.46 -4.44 7.95
CA VAL A 105 -10.45 -5.43 7.62
C VAL A 105 -9.61 -4.86 6.51
N GLU A 106 -8.31 -4.81 6.74
CA GLU A 106 -7.31 -4.33 5.79
C GLU A 106 -6.36 -5.49 5.51
N SER A 107 -5.99 -5.66 4.24
CA SER A 107 -4.99 -6.65 3.86
C SER A 107 -3.87 -5.93 3.13
N ASP A 108 -2.65 -6.11 3.62
CA ASP A 108 -1.47 -5.94 2.78
C ASP A 108 -1.07 -7.30 2.20
N ARG A 109 -0.13 -7.33 1.26
CA ARG A 109 0.26 -8.55 0.53
C ARG A 109 0.76 -9.69 1.44
N ALA A 110 1.12 -9.42 2.69
CA ALA A 110 1.69 -10.38 3.62
C ALA A 110 0.83 -10.60 4.88
N CYS A 111 0.04 -9.61 5.28
CA CYS A 111 -0.65 -9.56 6.56
C CYS A 111 -2.11 -9.08 6.43
N VAL A 112 -2.97 -9.60 7.30
CA VAL A 112 -4.34 -9.12 7.48
C VAL A 112 -4.46 -8.43 8.83
N PHE A 113 -5.06 -7.25 8.82
CA PHE A 113 -5.29 -6.42 9.99
C PHE A 113 -6.78 -6.17 10.19
N VAL A 114 -7.19 -6.12 11.46
CA VAL A 114 -8.49 -5.59 11.85
C VAL A 114 -8.26 -4.28 12.58
N VAL A 115 -8.71 -3.19 11.99
CA VAL A 115 -8.66 -1.85 12.59
C VAL A 115 -9.98 -1.58 13.27
N ILE A 116 -9.92 -1.10 14.51
CA ILE A 116 -11.10 -0.70 15.29
C ILE A 116 -11.06 0.80 15.48
N GLN A 117 -12.14 1.46 15.10
CA GLN A 117 -12.34 2.89 15.27
C GLN A 117 -13.51 3.17 16.21
N GLY A 118 -13.37 4.16 17.08
CA GLY A 118 -14.50 4.63 17.88
C GLY A 118 -15.53 5.29 16.97
N ALA A 119 -16.79 4.84 16.98
CA ALA A 119 -17.79 5.31 16.02
C ALA A 119 -18.10 6.81 16.15
N LYS A 120 -17.92 7.39 17.35
CA LYS A 120 -18.11 8.83 17.60
C LYS A 120 -16.88 9.67 17.25
N SER A 121 -15.69 9.15 17.55
CA SER A 121 -14.43 9.91 17.40
C SER A 121 -13.81 9.76 16.01
N GLY A 122 -14.13 8.67 15.29
CA GLY A 122 -13.46 8.28 14.05
C GLY A 122 -11.99 7.91 14.23
N ARG A 123 -11.50 7.85 15.48
CA ARG A 123 -10.09 7.57 15.78
C ARG A 123 -9.87 6.07 15.85
N ASN A 124 -8.75 5.62 15.31
CA ASN A 124 -8.25 4.26 15.53
C ASN A 124 -7.96 4.07 17.02
N VAL A 125 -8.61 3.07 17.63
CA VAL A 125 -8.47 2.71 19.05
C VAL A 125 -7.79 1.36 19.24
N ALA A 126 -7.80 0.51 18.22
CA ALA A 126 -7.01 -0.73 18.19
C ALA A 126 -6.62 -1.10 16.77
N LEU A 127 -5.47 -1.76 16.65
CA LEU A 127 -4.99 -2.43 15.44
C LEU A 127 -4.65 -3.86 15.83
N LEU A 128 -5.31 -4.82 15.19
CA LEU A 128 -5.23 -6.23 15.54
C LEU A 128 -4.69 -7.03 14.38
N MET A 129 -3.82 -8.00 14.68
CA MET A 129 -3.28 -8.94 13.70
C MET A 129 -3.77 -10.35 14.05
N PRO A 130 -4.96 -10.75 13.58
CA PRO A 130 -5.50 -12.08 13.82
C PRO A 130 -4.83 -13.15 12.96
N LEU A 131 -5.04 -14.40 13.37
CA LEU A 131 -4.94 -15.54 12.46
C LEU A 131 -6.32 -15.80 11.88
N TYR A 132 -6.43 -16.11 10.59
CA TYR A 132 -7.73 -16.38 9.98
C TYR A 132 -7.82 -17.83 9.51
N ILE A 133 -9.04 -18.35 9.53
CA ILE A 133 -9.42 -19.63 8.94
C ILE A 133 -10.58 -19.41 7.98
N ASP A 134 -10.66 -20.25 6.96
CA ASP A 134 -11.78 -20.24 6.02
C ASP A 134 -13.02 -20.80 6.71
N GLU A 135 -14.14 -20.11 6.52
CA GLU A 135 -15.43 -20.49 7.08
C GLU A 135 -16.46 -20.48 5.96
N GLU A 136 -16.89 -21.67 5.54
CA GLU A 136 -17.78 -21.83 4.38
C GLU A 136 -19.20 -21.30 4.64
N LYS A 137 -19.63 -21.29 5.91
CA LYS A 137 -20.99 -20.96 6.33
C LYS A 137 -20.98 -20.33 7.71
N GLY A 138 -21.67 -19.21 7.88
CA GLY A 138 -21.78 -18.55 9.16
C GLY A 138 -22.57 -17.25 9.11
N THR A 139 -22.73 -16.63 10.28
CA THR A 139 -23.27 -15.28 10.45
C THR A 139 -22.20 -14.37 11.01
N SER A 140 -22.16 -13.12 10.58
CA SER A 140 -21.18 -12.14 11.05
C SER A 140 -21.38 -11.86 12.54
N ALA A 141 -20.37 -12.24 13.33
CA ALA A 141 -20.48 -12.36 14.77
C ALA A 141 -19.13 -12.17 15.46
N LEU A 142 -19.17 -11.47 16.59
CA LEU A 142 -18.08 -11.34 17.53
C LEU A 142 -18.29 -12.31 18.69
N PHE A 143 -17.33 -13.19 18.91
CA PHE A 143 -17.38 -14.19 19.95
C PHE A 143 -16.53 -13.78 21.16
N ILE A 144 -17.19 -13.62 22.29
CA ILE A 144 -16.58 -13.17 23.54
C ILE A 144 -16.70 -14.29 24.57
N ALA A 145 -15.57 -14.64 25.19
CA ALA A 145 -15.55 -15.53 26.33
C ALA A 145 -15.36 -14.72 27.62
N GLY A 146 -16.01 -15.17 28.70
CA GLY A 146 -15.58 -14.77 30.03
C GLY A 146 -14.25 -15.45 30.36
N GLU A 147 -13.29 -14.71 30.91
CA GLU A 147 -12.00 -15.20 31.44
C GLU A 147 -11.77 -14.59 32.83
N GLY A 148 -12.12 -15.34 33.90
CA GLY A 148 -12.18 -14.77 35.25
C GLY A 148 -13.17 -13.61 35.32
N ASN A 149 -12.70 -12.45 35.77
CA ASN A 149 -13.48 -11.20 35.80
C ASN A 149 -13.42 -10.40 34.49
N GLN A 150 -12.73 -10.90 33.47
CA GLN A 150 -12.57 -10.20 32.19
C GLN A 150 -13.47 -10.81 31.11
N ARG A 151 -13.74 -10.02 30.08
CA ARG A 151 -14.42 -10.42 28.85
C ARG A 151 -13.42 -10.28 27.72
N VAL A 152 -13.17 -11.36 27.00
CA VAL A 152 -12.09 -11.42 26.01
C VAL A 152 -12.67 -11.87 24.69
N VAL A 153 -12.39 -11.10 23.63
CA VAL A 153 -12.73 -11.50 22.27
C VAL A 153 -11.85 -12.66 21.87
N GLN A 154 -12.46 -13.79 21.53
CA GLN A 154 -11.76 -14.96 21.04
C GLN A 154 -11.69 -15.00 19.52
N ALA A 155 -12.82 -14.67 18.87
CA ALA A 155 -12.93 -14.71 17.43
C ALA A 155 -13.90 -13.66 16.88
N LEU A 156 -13.68 -13.26 15.64
CA LEU A 156 -14.57 -12.46 14.83
C LEU A 156 -14.87 -13.25 13.54
N SER A 157 -16.10 -13.72 13.36
CA SER A 157 -16.55 -14.31 12.10
C SER A 157 -17.20 -13.23 11.24
N LEU A 158 -16.83 -13.19 9.96
CA LEU A 158 -17.39 -12.29 8.96
C LEU A 158 -17.90 -13.13 7.79
N ALA A 159 -19.22 -13.31 7.73
CA ALA A 159 -19.88 -14.13 6.71
C ALA A 159 -19.64 -13.56 5.30
N GLU A 160 -19.55 -12.24 5.17
CA GLU A 160 -19.29 -11.55 3.90
C GLU A 160 -17.91 -11.87 3.32
N LEU A 161 -16.96 -12.24 4.17
CA LEU A 161 -15.61 -12.66 3.76
C LEU A 161 -15.46 -14.20 3.72
N GLY A 162 -16.38 -14.95 4.33
CA GLY A 162 -16.22 -16.38 4.56
C GLY A 162 -14.98 -16.70 5.40
N LYS A 163 -14.69 -15.87 6.41
CA LYS A 163 -13.49 -16.00 7.27
C LYS A 163 -13.84 -15.84 8.74
N SER A 164 -13.13 -16.57 9.58
CA SER A 164 -13.10 -16.37 11.03
C SER A 164 -11.70 -15.96 11.49
N PHE A 165 -11.62 -14.82 12.15
CA PHE A 165 -10.41 -14.19 12.68
C PHE A 165 -10.26 -14.55 14.16
N VAL A 166 -9.22 -15.31 14.52
CA VAL A 166 -8.95 -15.83 15.86
C VAL A 166 -7.79 -15.08 16.49
N TYR A 167 -7.90 -14.76 17.79
CA TYR A 167 -6.93 -13.96 18.53
C TYR A 167 -6.19 -14.81 19.61
N GLU A 168 -4.88 -14.59 19.79
CA GLU A 168 -3.99 -15.48 20.57
C GLU A 168 -4.37 -15.69 22.04
N PHE A 169 -5.02 -14.73 22.70
CA PHE A 169 -5.54 -14.93 24.07
C PHE A 169 -6.58 -16.05 24.16
N ALA A 170 -7.18 -16.46 23.04
CA ALA A 170 -8.05 -17.62 22.97
C ALA A 170 -7.30 -18.96 22.94
N ARG A 171 -6.00 -19.00 22.61
CA ARG A 171 -5.25 -20.26 22.47
C ARG A 171 -4.79 -20.82 23.81
N GLY A 172 -4.30 -19.98 24.73
CA GLY A 172 -3.91 -20.43 26.07
C GLY A 172 -5.08 -21.02 26.88
N ALA A 173 -6.32 -20.67 26.51
CA ALA A 173 -7.54 -21.17 27.13
C ALA A 173 -8.11 -22.44 26.46
N ARG A 174 -7.65 -22.82 25.26
CA ARG A 174 -8.15 -24.00 24.53
C ARG A 174 -7.80 -25.33 25.21
N ASP A 175 -6.71 -25.39 25.96
CA ASP A 175 -6.36 -26.60 26.72
C ASP A 175 -7.10 -26.71 28.07
N VAL A 176 -7.89 -25.69 28.47
CA VAL A 176 -8.49 -25.67 29.82
C VAL A 176 -10.01 -25.46 29.86
N ARG A 177 -10.68 -24.91 28.83
CA ARG A 177 -12.08 -24.44 29.02
C ARG A 177 -13.01 -24.61 27.84
N GLU A 178 -13.56 -25.81 27.71
CA GLU A 178 -14.80 -26.07 26.94
C GLU A 178 -16.10 -25.72 27.72
N ALA A 179 -16.02 -25.03 28.86
CA ALA A 179 -17.20 -24.79 29.71
C ALA A 179 -17.29 -23.36 30.29
N HIS A 180 -17.02 -22.31 29.51
CA HIS A 180 -17.41 -20.95 29.90
C HIS A 180 -18.33 -20.33 28.86
N THR A 181 -19.40 -19.70 29.34
CA THR A 181 -20.45 -19.06 28.55
C THR A 181 -19.87 -18.15 27.48
N MET A 182 -19.93 -18.59 26.23
CA MET A 182 -19.52 -17.84 25.06
C MET A 182 -20.69 -16.95 24.64
N GLN A 183 -20.46 -15.64 24.62
CA GLN A 183 -21.44 -14.67 24.16
C GLN A 183 -21.18 -14.32 22.70
N THR A 184 -22.24 -14.31 21.91
CA THR A 184 -22.22 -13.92 20.50
C THR A 184 -22.82 -12.52 20.36
N ILE A 185 -22.06 -11.59 19.79
CA ILE A 185 -22.54 -10.25 19.43
C ILE A 185 -22.62 -10.17 17.91
N SER A 186 -23.76 -9.76 17.36
CA SER A 186 -23.92 -9.58 15.92
C SER A 186 -23.04 -8.45 15.39
N VAL A 187 -22.40 -8.67 14.25
CA VAL A 187 -21.67 -7.64 13.51
C VAL A 187 -22.49 -7.26 12.28
N VAL A 188 -22.68 -5.97 12.06
CA VAL A 188 -23.48 -5.46 10.94
C VAL A 188 -22.54 -4.87 9.89
N ALA A 189 -22.58 -5.39 8.66
CA ALA A 189 -21.83 -4.81 7.56
C ALA A 189 -22.27 -3.35 7.30
N ALA A 190 -21.31 -2.48 7.07
CA ALA A 190 -21.60 -1.13 6.60
C ALA A 190 -21.90 -1.22 5.10
N ASN A 191 -23.11 -0.82 4.70
CA ASN A 191 -23.45 -0.78 3.27
C ASN A 191 -22.58 0.27 2.56
N LYS A 192 -22.11 -0.07 1.37
CA LYS A 192 -21.15 0.72 0.59
C LYS A 192 -21.85 1.80 -0.24
#